data_AF-A0A2G4FQ03-F1
#
_entry.id   AF-A0A2G4FQ03-F1
#
_cell.length_a   1.000
_cell.length_b   1.000
_cell.length_c   1.000
_cell.angle_alpha   90.00
_cell.angle_beta   90.00
_cell.angle_gamma   90.00
#
_symmetry.space_group_name_H-M   'P 1'
#
loop_
_entity.id
_entity.type
_entity.pdbx_description
1 polymer ?
#
loop_
_entity_poly.entity_id
_entity_poly.type
_entity_poly.pdbx_seq_one_letter_code
_entity_poly.pdbx_strand_id
1 'polypeptide(L)'
;MSENLIIKIPEIQNQDRRHDLDALRAFAMFLGIGLHASLSFIALPWPVQDITQPTIFIFFMVLIHGFRMPLFFLLSGFFTMLIFRKKNITSLVWQRTLRILLPCLIGCFTIVPLFDYVSNKVINAGSISVNLDDKSLAGAIRTGNRKTINLFLINLNEIEKPDVKLGVTPLSWAAMIGDLETVSELIKLGVDVNLTNKDDTTALHGAAFLGRDEIVKLLLYNGANSSKRSKAGFTALEGTFADSATTILILNILGIQPPNETDLNSGRISVRTRLLFNQFLTPASKDQAKTTNITKPKEQNEFYKHYHAWIDSNYFKVNIRGKEIHLFKISIFHHLWFLWFLCWMLLLFLPFYYLGSLLFRNLNTNIIRILKKTMLYILIPAPLLPLCLMGEILGPDTYTGILPPPHLLFYYMIFFSFGLITFDLKDSTQKLTRFWYIMLPLALFIIFPAEIVFKDNPPLCLLLQTLLIWNMAFGMMGVFHALLRKENAFIRYLSDSSYWLYIIHLPLVVVLQFLVREWPINALLKFLLINIATIILLLISYHLLVRSTWIGWLLNGKMIPWFPKASTTQTRC
;
A
#
# COMPACT_ATOMS: atom_id res chain seq x y z
N MET A 1 -46.94 -16.33 29.58
CA MET A 1 -45.74 -17.18 29.43
C MET A 1 -45.60 -17.50 27.95
N SER A 2 -44.57 -16.92 27.32
CA SER A 2 -43.99 -17.23 25.99
C SER A 2 -44.95 -17.55 24.83
N GLU A 3 -45.55 -16.51 24.23
CA GLU A 3 -45.91 -16.58 22.81
C GLU A 3 -44.66 -16.29 21.97
N ASN A 4 -44.31 -17.28 21.14
CA ASN A 4 -43.18 -17.27 20.23
C ASN A 4 -43.26 -16.08 19.28
N LEU A 5 -42.38 -15.10 19.52
CA LEU A 5 -42.12 -13.93 18.69
C LEU A 5 -41.33 -14.35 17.42
N ILE A 6 -41.94 -15.22 16.61
CA ILE A 6 -41.44 -15.55 15.27
C ILE A 6 -41.89 -14.40 14.36
N ILE A 7 -41.01 -13.40 14.25
CA ILE A 7 -41.07 -12.44 13.14
C ILE A 7 -41.11 -13.30 11.86
N LYS A 8 -42.25 -13.36 11.18
CA LYS A 8 -42.37 -13.98 9.85
C LYS A 8 -41.46 -13.19 8.91
N ILE A 9 -40.23 -13.66 8.79
CA ILE A 9 -39.27 -13.22 7.78
C ILE A 9 -39.91 -13.60 6.45
N PRO A 10 -40.19 -12.65 5.54
CA PRO A 10 -40.75 -12.98 4.24
C PRO A 10 -39.78 -13.94 3.56
N GLU A 11 -40.32 -15.11 3.21
CA GLU A 11 -39.63 -16.23 2.58
C GLU A 11 -38.85 -15.71 1.37
N ILE A 12 -37.52 -15.60 1.53
CA ILE A 12 -36.63 -15.17 0.45
C ILE A 12 -36.53 -16.36 -0.50
N GLN A 13 -37.48 -16.45 -1.45
CA GLN A 13 -37.35 -17.25 -2.67
C GLN A 13 -35.91 -17.11 -3.20
N ASN A 14 -35.30 -18.25 -3.55
CA ASN A 14 -33.98 -18.42 -4.14
C ASN A 14 -33.47 -17.17 -4.87
N GLN A 15 -32.83 -16.24 -4.13
CA GLN A 15 -32.03 -15.22 -4.80
C GLN A 15 -30.79 -15.93 -5.32
N ASP A 16 -30.81 -16.16 -6.64
CA ASP A 16 -29.71 -16.61 -7.48
C ASP A 16 -28.39 -15.97 -7.06
N ARG A 17 -27.32 -16.76 -7.17
CA ARG A 17 -25.96 -16.29 -6.95
C ARG A 17 -25.71 -15.04 -7.80
N ARG A 18 -25.22 -13.97 -7.19
CA ARG A 18 -24.87 -12.71 -7.89
C ARG A 18 -23.52 -12.86 -8.58
N HIS A 19 -23.52 -13.48 -9.76
CA HIS A 19 -22.33 -13.74 -10.57
C HIS A 19 -21.56 -12.46 -10.91
N ASP A 20 -22.28 -11.35 -11.15
CA ASP A 20 -21.73 -10.03 -11.40
C ASP A 20 -20.86 -9.52 -10.25
N LEU A 21 -21.38 -9.58 -9.02
CA LEU A 21 -20.67 -9.09 -7.83
C LEU A 21 -19.55 -10.04 -7.37
N ASP A 22 -19.71 -11.35 -7.59
CA ASP A 22 -18.65 -12.33 -7.36
C ASP A 22 -17.46 -12.11 -8.32
N ALA A 23 -17.74 -11.87 -9.59
CA ALA A 23 -16.72 -11.53 -10.59
C ALA A 23 -16.05 -10.19 -10.28
N LEU A 24 -16.81 -9.19 -9.83
CA LEU A 24 -16.26 -7.88 -9.47
C LEU A 24 -15.32 -7.96 -8.26
N ARG A 25 -15.68 -8.77 -7.27
CA ARG A 25 -14.82 -9.03 -6.12
C ARG A 25 -13.52 -9.71 -6.54
N ALA A 26 -13.61 -10.67 -7.47
CA ALA A 26 -12.45 -11.36 -8.02
C ALA A 26 -11.54 -10.40 -8.81
N PHE A 27 -12.12 -9.53 -9.62
CA PHE A 27 -11.41 -8.47 -10.32
C PHE A 27 -10.67 -7.54 -9.36
N ALA A 28 -11.31 -7.11 -8.27
CA ALA A 28 -10.66 -6.29 -7.25
C ALA A 28 -9.47 -7.03 -6.58
N MET A 29 -9.54 -8.36 -6.42
CA MET A 29 -8.41 -9.16 -5.94
C MET A 29 -7.27 -9.21 -6.97
N PHE A 30 -7.58 -9.44 -8.25
CA PHE A 30 -6.56 -9.47 -9.32
C PHE A 30 -5.88 -8.12 -9.52
N LEU A 31 -6.62 -7.01 -9.44
CA LEU A 31 -6.02 -5.67 -9.44
C LEU A 31 -5.00 -5.49 -8.32
N GLY A 32 -5.20 -6.16 -7.18
CA GLY A 32 -4.23 -6.15 -6.09
C GLY A 32 -2.95 -6.92 -6.40
N ILE A 33 -3.06 -8.07 -7.08
CA ILE A 33 -1.88 -8.81 -7.58
C ILE A 33 -1.12 -7.93 -8.59
N GLY A 34 -1.85 -7.28 -9.50
CA GLY A 34 -1.30 -6.30 -10.43
C GLY A 34 -0.61 -5.13 -9.73
N LEU A 35 -1.22 -4.56 -8.69
CA LEU A 35 -0.58 -3.50 -7.90
C LEU A 35 0.75 -3.98 -7.33
N HIS A 36 0.82 -5.13 -6.66
CA HIS A 36 2.09 -5.62 -6.10
C HIS A 36 3.13 -5.98 -7.17
N ALA A 37 2.70 -6.51 -8.32
CA ALA A 37 3.58 -6.75 -9.47
C ALA A 37 4.17 -5.44 -10.03
N SER A 38 3.44 -4.32 -9.91
CA SER A 38 3.91 -3.00 -10.36
C SER A 38 4.93 -2.34 -9.42
N LEU A 39 5.00 -2.74 -8.14
CA LEU A 39 5.80 -2.04 -7.13
C LEU A 39 7.31 -2.05 -7.41
N SER A 40 7.84 -3.06 -8.10
CA SER A 40 9.25 -3.10 -8.51
C SER A 40 9.64 -2.05 -9.55
N PHE A 41 8.66 -1.47 -10.25
CA PHE A 41 8.87 -0.43 -11.27
C PHE A 41 8.70 0.99 -10.70
N ILE A 42 8.49 1.10 -9.39
CA ILE A 42 8.31 2.37 -8.69
C ILE A 42 9.42 2.47 -7.65
N ALA A 43 10.04 3.65 -7.55
CA ALA A 43 11.06 3.97 -6.55
C ALA A 43 10.45 4.11 -5.13
N LEU A 44 9.79 3.06 -4.64
CA LEU A 44 9.26 2.92 -3.29
C LEU A 44 10.00 1.79 -2.55
N PRO A 45 10.06 1.81 -1.21
CA PRO A 45 10.58 0.69 -0.42
C PRO A 45 9.89 -0.63 -0.77
N TRP A 46 10.56 -1.47 -1.57
CA TRP A 46 10.09 -2.77 -2.03
C TRP A 46 11.29 -3.72 -2.20
N PRO A 47 11.16 -5.04 -1.92
CA PRO A 47 12.31 -5.97 -1.91
C PRO A 47 13.09 -6.08 -3.22
N VAL A 48 12.44 -5.79 -4.36
CA VAL A 48 13.06 -5.84 -5.69
C VAL A 48 12.82 -4.52 -6.39
N GLN A 49 13.88 -3.97 -6.98
CA GLN A 49 13.79 -2.82 -7.87
C GLN A 49 14.22 -3.23 -9.29
N ASP A 50 13.39 -2.90 -10.27
CA ASP A 50 13.71 -3.08 -11.68
C ASP A 50 14.67 -1.97 -12.14
N ILE A 51 15.49 -2.29 -13.15
CA ILE A 51 16.39 -1.31 -13.78
C ILE A 51 15.63 -0.15 -14.45
N THR A 52 14.37 -0.39 -14.83
CA THR A 52 13.46 0.58 -15.43
C THR A 52 12.35 0.98 -14.45
N GLN A 53 12.16 2.28 -14.27
CA GLN A 53 11.14 2.83 -13.36
C GLN A 53 10.29 3.91 -14.05
N PRO A 54 9.41 3.55 -14.99
CA PRO A 54 8.61 4.53 -15.71
C PRO A 54 7.47 5.08 -14.84
N THR A 55 7.21 6.39 -14.97
CA THR A 55 6.20 7.13 -14.18
C THR A 55 4.78 6.57 -14.33
N ILE A 56 4.48 5.85 -15.42
CA ILE A 56 3.16 5.24 -15.65
C ILE A 56 2.71 4.32 -14.50
N PHE A 57 3.64 3.62 -13.85
CA PHE A 57 3.30 2.74 -12.74
C PHE A 57 2.94 3.49 -11.45
N ILE A 58 3.40 4.73 -11.27
CA ILE A 58 2.95 5.58 -10.17
C ILE A 58 1.47 5.92 -10.35
N PHE A 59 1.06 6.34 -11.54
CA PHE A 59 -0.35 6.63 -11.84
C PHE A 59 -1.22 5.37 -11.70
N PHE A 60 -0.73 4.22 -12.20
CA PHE A 60 -1.40 2.93 -12.04
C PHE A 60 -1.60 2.56 -10.57
N MET A 61 -0.55 2.73 -9.75
CA MET A 61 -0.59 2.43 -8.31
C MET A 61 -1.61 3.34 -7.61
N VAL A 62 -1.52 4.66 -7.79
CA VAL A 62 -2.43 5.62 -7.14
C VAL A 62 -3.88 5.35 -7.53
N LEU A 63 -4.15 5.14 -8.82
CA LEU A 63 -5.51 4.86 -9.32
C LEU A 63 -6.08 3.60 -8.66
N ILE A 64 -5.36 2.48 -8.71
CA ILE A 64 -5.84 1.22 -8.15
C ILE A 64 -5.97 1.30 -6.63
N HIS A 65 -4.97 1.87 -5.96
CA HIS A 65 -4.96 2.03 -4.51
C HIS A 65 -6.15 2.86 -4.02
N GLY A 66 -6.49 3.93 -4.75
CA GLY A 66 -7.59 4.85 -4.42
C GLY A 66 -8.96 4.18 -4.29
N PHE A 67 -9.40 3.37 -5.26
CA PHE A 67 -10.78 2.83 -5.27
C PHE A 67 -10.90 1.35 -4.90
N ARG A 68 -9.85 0.54 -5.08
CA ARG A 68 -9.94 -0.93 -4.98
C ARG A 68 -10.40 -1.39 -3.60
N MET A 69 -9.80 -0.82 -2.55
CA MET A 69 -10.13 -1.18 -1.16
C MET A 69 -11.53 -0.72 -0.76
N PRO A 70 -11.93 0.56 -0.98
CA PRO A 70 -13.32 0.99 -0.80
C PRO A 70 -14.34 0.09 -1.50
N LEU A 71 -14.11 -0.25 -2.77
CA LEU A 71 -14.97 -1.15 -3.53
C LEU A 71 -15.07 -2.53 -2.88
N PHE A 72 -13.94 -3.09 -2.43
CA PHE A 72 -13.91 -4.37 -1.73
C PHE A 72 -14.73 -4.35 -0.43
N PHE A 73 -14.60 -3.31 0.39
CA PHE A 73 -15.39 -3.17 1.63
C PHE A 73 -16.88 -2.96 1.37
N LEU A 74 -17.24 -2.21 0.32
CA LEU A 74 -18.62 -2.08 -0.15
C LEU A 74 -19.23 -3.45 -0.48
N LEU A 75 -18.53 -4.25 -1.29
CA LEU A 75 -18.98 -5.60 -1.64
C LEU A 75 -19.07 -6.49 -0.40
N SER A 76 -18.11 -6.41 0.52
CA SER A 76 -18.13 -7.18 1.76
C SER A 76 -19.35 -6.86 2.62
N GLY A 77 -19.74 -5.58 2.71
CA GLY A 77 -20.99 -5.15 3.36
C GLY A 77 -22.21 -5.79 2.72
N PHE A 78 -22.31 -5.71 1.39
CA PHE A 78 -23.41 -6.33 0.63
C PHE A 78 -23.54 -7.84 0.92
N PHE A 79 -22.43 -8.59 0.85
CA PHE A 79 -22.43 -10.03 1.12
C PHE A 79 -22.68 -10.36 2.59
N THR A 80 -22.30 -9.49 3.53
CA THR A 80 -22.60 -9.66 4.95
C THR A 80 -24.10 -9.61 5.18
N MET A 81 -24.79 -8.62 4.61
CA MET A 81 -26.24 -8.53 4.75
C MET A 81 -26.96 -9.69 4.04
N LEU A 82 -26.46 -10.10 2.88
CA LEU A 82 -26.97 -11.26 2.15
C LEU A 82 -26.93 -12.54 2.99
N ILE A 83 -25.81 -12.81 3.66
CA ILE A 83 -25.67 -13.99 4.53
C ILE A 83 -26.52 -13.82 5.79
N PHE A 84 -26.48 -12.65 6.42
CA PHE A 84 -27.26 -12.33 7.62
C PHE A 84 -28.76 -12.62 7.41
N ARG A 85 -29.31 -12.19 6.27
CA ARG A 85 -30.71 -12.44 5.90
C ARG A 85 -31.00 -13.89 5.53
N LYS A 86 -30.01 -14.65 5.05
CA LYS A 86 -30.17 -16.06 4.64
C LYS A 86 -29.92 -17.09 5.76
N LYS A 87 -29.05 -16.83 6.75
CA LYS A 87 -28.48 -17.90 7.62
C LYS A 87 -28.45 -17.63 9.14
N ASN A 88 -29.15 -16.64 9.68
CA ASN A 88 -29.10 -16.25 11.11
C ASN A 88 -27.71 -15.75 11.57
N ILE A 89 -27.68 -15.08 12.72
CA ILE A 89 -26.48 -14.41 13.27
C ILE A 89 -25.36 -15.40 13.60
N THR A 90 -25.70 -16.53 14.23
CA THR A 90 -24.74 -17.55 14.65
C THR A 90 -24.00 -18.14 13.45
N SER A 91 -24.71 -18.47 12.37
CA SER A 91 -24.09 -18.97 11.15
C SER A 91 -23.28 -17.89 10.43
N LEU A 92 -23.70 -16.62 10.48
CA LEU A 92 -22.89 -15.52 9.92
C LEU A 92 -21.54 -15.44 10.62
N VAL A 93 -21.54 -15.39 11.97
CA VAL A 93 -20.30 -15.33 12.76
C VAL A 93 -19.44 -16.54 12.48
N TRP A 94 -20.01 -17.76 12.56
CA TRP A 94 -19.27 -18.99 12.28
C TRP A 94 -18.65 -19.02 10.88
N GLN A 95 -19.43 -18.66 9.85
CA GLN A 95 -18.94 -18.62 8.47
C GLN A 95 -17.84 -17.58 8.29
N ARG A 96 -17.96 -16.40 8.91
CA ARG A 96 -16.96 -15.33 8.82
C ARG A 96 -15.69 -15.72 9.59
N THR A 97 -15.80 -16.34 10.75
CA THR A 97 -14.66 -16.90 11.49
C THR A 97 -13.87 -17.89 10.64
N LEU A 98 -14.55 -18.88 10.03
CA LEU A 98 -13.89 -19.91 9.22
C LEU A 98 -13.31 -19.36 7.91
N ARG A 99 -13.91 -18.35 7.29
CA ARG A 99 -13.52 -17.85 5.96
C ARG A 99 -12.66 -16.60 5.96
N ILE A 100 -12.60 -15.87 7.06
CA ILE A 100 -11.87 -14.60 7.16
C ILE A 100 -10.84 -14.69 8.28
N LEU A 101 -11.29 -14.93 9.51
CA LEU A 101 -10.40 -14.90 10.68
C LEU A 101 -9.37 -16.04 10.61
N LEU A 102 -9.82 -17.26 10.33
CA LEU A 102 -8.94 -18.42 10.30
C LEU A 102 -7.88 -18.32 9.18
N PRO A 103 -8.21 -18.01 7.90
CA PRO A 103 -7.19 -17.77 6.88
C PRO A 103 -6.26 -16.59 7.19
N CYS A 104 -6.77 -15.53 7.84
CA CYS A 104 -5.95 -14.40 8.28
C CYS A 104 -4.90 -14.85 9.30
N LEU A 105 -5.31 -15.56 10.36
CA LEU A 105 -4.40 -16.07 11.39
C LEU A 105 -3.38 -17.07 10.83
N ILE A 106 -3.84 -18.05 10.01
CA ILE A 106 -2.94 -19.00 9.35
C ILE A 106 -1.94 -18.25 8.48
N GLY A 107 -2.38 -17.27 7.71
CA GLY A 107 -1.53 -16.46 6.84
C GLY A 107 -0.45 -15.69 7.62
N CYS A 108 -0.77 -15.17 8.80
CA CYS A 108 0.21 -14.52 9.67
C CYS A 108 1.32 -15.45 10.16
N PHE A 109 1.03 -16.75 10.38
CA PHE A 109 2.04 -17.72 10.84
C PHE A 109 2.76 -18.46 9.72
N THR A 110 2.26 -18.41 8.49
CA THR A 110 2.79 -19.19 7.36
C THR A 110 3.24 -18.31 6.21
N ILE A 111 2.34 -17.50 5.65
CA ILE A 111 2.56 -16.72 4.43
C ILE A 111 3.41 -15.48 4.70
N VAL A 112 3.15 -14.78 5.81
CA VAL A 112 3.93 -13.58 6.17
C VAL A 112 5.40 -13.94 6.43
N PRO A 113 5.74 -14.94 7.28
CA PRO A 113 7.12 -15.39 7.45
C PRO A 113 7.76 -15.89 6.15
N LEU A 114 6.99 -16.57 5.28
CA LEU A 114 7.49 -17.00 3.97
C LEU A 114 7.82 -15.81 3.07
N PHE A 115 6.96 -14.78 3.04
CA PHE A 115 7.21 -13.55 2.30
C PHE A 115 8.45 -12.83 2.83
N ASP A 116 8.60 -12.71 4.15
CA ASP A 116 9.77 -12.09 4.77
C ASP A 116 11.05 -12.88 4.48
N TYR A 117 10.98 -14.22 4.56
CA TYR A 117 12.09 -15.10 4.20
C TYR A 117 12.52 -14.93 2.74
N VAL A 118 11.58 -14.98 1.81
CA VAL A 118 11.83 -14.80 0.37
C VAL A 118 12.37 -13.40 0.10
N SER A 119 11.76 -12.37 0.69
CA SER A 119 12.19 -10.98 0.54
C SER A 119 13.61 -10.78 1.06
N ASN A 120 13.94 -11.28 2.25
CA ASN A 120 15.29 -11.22 2.80
C ASN A 120 16.29 -11.99 1.93
N LYS A 121 15.92 -13.16 1.40
CA LYS A 121 16.79 -13.93 0.50
C LYS A 121 17.04 -13.20 -0.81
N VAL A 122 16.01 -12.56 -1.37
CA VAL A 122 16.08 -11.77 -2.59
C VAL A 122 16.86 -10.48 -2.39
N ILE A 123 16.67 -9.81 -1.25
CA ILE A 123 17.47 -8.64 -0.84
C ILE A 123 18.91 -9.08 -0.65
N ASN A 124 19.20 -10.20 -0.01
CA ASN A 124 20.56 -10.69 0.21
C ASN A 124 21.24 -11.17 -1.09
N ALA A 125 20.47 -11.79 -1.99
CA ALA A 125 20.97 -12.17 -3.32
C ALA A 125 21.12 -10.93 -4.24
N GLY A 126 20.33 -9.88 -4.00
CA GLY A 126 20.41 -8.59 -4.66
C GLY A 126 21.48 -7.66 -4.08
N SER A 127 21.78 -7.81 -2.79
CA SER A 127 22.92 -7.21 -2.09
C SER A 127 24.15 -7.98 -2.55
N ILE A 128 24.56 -7.70 -3.79
CA ILE A 128 25.96 -7.45 -4.07
C ILE A 128 26.89 -8.49 -3.41
N SER A 129 26.87 -9.72 -3.91
CA SER A 129 28.15 -10.29 -4.34
C SER A 129 28.57 -9.51 -5.59
N VAL A 130 28.97 -8.24 -5.40
CA VAL A 130 29.68 -7.50 -6.44
C VAL A 130 30.95 -8.27 -6.60
N ASN A 131 31.11 -8.84 -7.79
CA ASN A 131 32.40 -9.32 -8.22
C ASN A 131 33.39 -8.16 -7.98
N LEU A 132 34.42 -8.41 -7.18
CA LEU A 132 35.38 -7.41 -6.67
C LEU A 132 36.26 -6.81 -7.79
N ASP A 133 35.83 -6.93 -9.04
CA ASP A 133 36.54 -6.55 -10.26
C ASP A 133 36.09 -5.18 -10.81
N ASP A 134 35.32 -4.38 -10.05
CA ASP A 134 35.10 -2.97 -10.40
C ASP A 134 36.41 -2.19 -10.22
N LYS A 135 37.17 -2.07 -11.31
CA LYS A 135 38.38 -1.23 -11.42
C LYS A 135 38.03 0.27 -11.45
N SER A 136 37.21 0.74 -10.51
CA SER A 136 36.81 2.15 -10.39
C SER A 136 37.13 2.70 -9.01
N LEU A 137 37.34 4.02 -8.92
CA LEU A 137 37.59 4.70 -7.65
C LEU A 137 36.41 4.54 -6.68
N ALA A 138 35.18 4.61 -7.18
CA ALA A 138 33.97 4.38 -6.37
C ALA A 138 33.95 2.98 -5.72
N GLY A 139 34.33 1.94 -6.47
CA GLY A 139 34.44 0.57 -5.94
C GLY A 139 35.54 0.42 -4.89
N ALA A 140 36.68 1.10 -5.08
CA ALA A 140 37.79 1.12 -4.12
C ALA A 140 37.40 1.81 -2.80
N ILE A 141 36.67 2.92 -2.87
CA ILE A 141 36.13 3.65 -1.71
C ILE A 141 35.14 2.78 -0.93
N ARG A 142 34.22 2.11 -1.65
CA ARG A 142 33.23 1.21 -1.04
C ARG A 142 33.86 0.05 -0.25
N THR A 143 35.00 -0.46 -0.72
CA THR A 143 35.70 -1.59 -0.09
C THR A 143 36.70 -1.16 1.00
N GLY A 144 36.93 0.15 1.18
CA GLY A 144 37.84 0.68 2.19
C GLY A 144 39.32 0.40 1.91
N ASN A 145 39.69 0.01 0.69
CA ASN A 145 41.07 -0.34 0.34
C ASN A 145 41.89 0.93 0.03
N ARG A 146 42.48 1.56 1.05
CA ARG A 146 43.26 2.81 0.91
C ARG A 146 44.41 2.72 -0.10
N LYS A 147 45.08 1.57 -0.23
CA LYS A 147 46.14 1.39 -1.25
C LYS A 147 45.59 1.56 -2.67
N THR A 148 44.39 1.03 -2.92
CA THR A 148 43.73 1.12 -4.22
C THR A 148 43.15 2.50 -4.47
N ILE A 149 42.58 3.15 -3.44
CA ILE A 149 42.14 4.54 -3.50
C ILE A 149 43.30 5.45 -3.93
N ASN A 150 44.46 5.35 -3.26
CA ASN A 150 45.64 6.16 -3.59
C ASN A 150 46.14 5.95 -5.02
N LEU A 151 46.05 4.73 -5.56
CA LEU A 151 46.41 4.45 -6.95
C LEU A 151 45.46 5.12 -7.95
N PHE A 152 44.16 5.13 -7.67
CA PHE A 152 43.16 5.78 -8.53
C PHE A 152 43.20 7.31 -8.44
N LEU A 153 43.54 7.88 -7.29
CA LEU A 153 43.67 9.34 -7.09
C LEU A 153 44.79 9.97 -7.94
N ILE A 154 45.71 9.18 -8.50
CA ILE A 154 46.75 9.65 -9.43
C ILE A 154 46.17 9.94 -10.82
N ASN A 155 45.06 9.29 -11.19
CA ASN A 155 44.42 9.45 -12.50
C ASN A 155 43.18 10.35 -12.41
N LEU A 156 43.38 11.64 -12.68
CA LEU A 156 42.32 12.68 -12.63
C LEU A 156 41.12 12.39 -13.55
N ASN A 157 41.26 11.54 -14.57
CA ASN A 157 40.15 11.21 -15.48
C ASN A 157 39.10 10.26 -14.86
N GLU A 158 39.39 9.65 -13.71
CA GLU A 158 38.52 8.66 -13.06
C GLU A 158 37.86 9.17 -11.76
N ILE A 159 38.26 10.35 -11.25
CA ILE A 159 37.89 10.81 -9.90
C ILE A 159 36.42 11.25 -9.76
N GLU A 160 35.76 11.62 -10.85
CA GLU A 160 34.36 12.02 -10.87
C GLU A 160 33.42 10.96 -11.43
N LYS A 161 33.96 9.89 -12.04
CA LYS A 161 33.14 8.89 -12.72
C LYS A 161 32.29 8.10 -11.71
N PRO A 162 30.96 8.11 -11.84
CA PRO A 162 30.09 7.40 -10.93
C PRO A 162 30.21 5.88 -11.12
N ASP A 163 29.88 5.16 -10.06
CA ASP A 163 29.76 3.70 -10.08
C ASP A 163 28.80 3.25 -11.21
N VAL A 164 29.22 2.30 -12.04
CA VAL A 164 28.47 1.87 -13.23
C VAL A 164 27.11 1.27 -12.86
N LYS A 165 27.01 0.64 -11.69
CA LYS A 165 25.83 -0.11 -11.27
C LYS A 165 24.83 0.78 -10.52
N LEU A 166 25.32 1.62 -9.61
CA LEU A 166 24.49 2.43 -8.71
C LEU A 166 24.42 3.90 -9.14
N GLY A 167 25.30 4.36 -10.01
CA GLY A 167 25.33 5.75 -10.47
C GLY A 167 25.70 6.74 -9.37
N VAL A 168 26.45 6.28 -8.36
CA VAL A 168 26.88 7.06 -7.19
C VAL A 168 28.33 7.51 -7.40
N THR A 169 28.60 8.80 -7.22
CA THR A 169 29.92 9.40 -7.42
C THR A 169 30.91 8.99 -6.33
N PRO A 170 32.23 8.98 -6.60
CA PRO A 170 33.25 8.69 -5.59
C PRO A 170 33.14 9.58 -4.35
N LEU A 171 32.88 10.88 -4.54
CA LEU A 171 32.69 11.84 -3.45
C LEU A 171 31.46 11.50 -2.59
N SER A 172 30.35 11.10 -3.23
CA SER A 172 29.15 10.67 -2.50
C SER A 172 29.39 9.38 -1.70
N TRP A 173 30.10 8.40 -2.26
CA TRP A 173 30.48 7.18 -1.53
C TRP A 173 31.30 7.48 -0.28
N ALA A 174 32.37 8.28 -0.42
CA ALA A 174 33.23 8.65 0.70
C ALA A 174 32.44 9.40 1.77
N ALA A 175 31.54 10.31 1.35
CA ALA A 175 30.68 11.07 2.25
C ALA A 175 29.70 10.18 3.03
N MET A 176 29.12 9.15 2.41
CA MET A 176 28.20 8.23 3.07
C MET A 176 28.91 7.31 4.06
N ILE A 177 30.04 6.73 3.65
CA ILE A 177 30.83 5.81 4.48
C ILE A 177 31.40 6.55 5.70
N GLY A 178 31.62 7.86 5.59
CA GLY A 178 32.21 8.66 6.66
C GLY A 178 33.73 8.80 6.54
N ASP A 179 34.29 8.56 5.34
CA ASP A 179 35.72 8.65 5.08
C ASP A 179 36.12 10.11 4.82
N LEU A 180 36.33 10.86 5.91
CA LEU A 180 36.70 12.27 5.87
C LEU A 180 38.00 12.53 5.11
N GLU A 181 38.97 11.61 5.19
CA GLU A 181 40.27 11.72 4.52
C GLU A 181 40.08 11.70 3.00
N THR A 182 39.38 10.68 2.47
CA THR A 182 39.10 10.58 1.04
C THR A 182 38.22 11.74 0.55
N VAL A 183 37.24 12.21 1.34
CA VAL A 183 36.46 13.41 0.98
C VAL A 183 37.35 14.64 0.86
N SER A 184 38.27 14.85 1.81
CA SER A 184 39.22 15.96 1.76
C SER A 184 40.17 15.87 0.56
N GLU A 185 40.67 14.67 0.23
CA GLU A 185 41.52 14.43 -0.93
C GLU A 185 40.80 14.72 -2.25
N LEU A 186 39.59 14.20 -2.44
CA LEU A 186 38.79 14.43 -3.65
C LEU A 186 38.49 15.92 -3.88
N ILE A 187 38.14 16.65 -2.82
CA ILE A 187 37.90 18.09 -2.91
C ILE A 187 39.19 18.84 -3.28
N LYS A 188 40.35 18.46 -2.70
CA LYS A 188 41.65 19.06 -3.06
C LYS A 188 42.06 18.80 -4.51
N LEU A 189 41.64 17.67 -5.07
CA LEU A 189 41.85 17.34 -6.49
C LEU A 189 40.87 18.07 -7.44
N GLY A 190 39.98 18.91 -6.91
CA GLY A 190 39.10 19.76 -7.70
C GLY A 190 37.77 19.11 -8.11
N VAL A 191 37.38 17.99 -7.48
CA VAL A 191 36.06 17.38 -7.72
C VAL A 191 34.95 18.37 -7.36
N ASP A 192 33.96 18.54 -8.25
CA ASP A 192 32.81 19.39 -7.96
C ASP A 192 32.00 18.83 -6.77
N VAL A 193 31.93 19.61 -5.69
CA VAL A 193 31.16 19.27 -4.48
C VAL A 193 29.66 19.17 -4.72
N ASN A 194 29.18 19.74 -5.83
CA ASN A 194 27.78 19.70 -6.27
C ASN A 194 27.51 18.64 -7.32
N LEU A 195 28.49 17.81 -7.68
CA LEU A 195 28.33 16.73 -8.63
C LEU A 195 27.21 15.78 -8.18
N THR A 196 26.30 15.48 -9.10
CA THR A 196 25.09 14.72 -8.81
C THR A 196 25.25 13.24 -9.14
N ASN A 197 24.68 12.40 -8.28
CA ASN A 197 24.42 10.99 -8.55
C ASN A 197 23.25 10.86 -9.56
N LYS A 198 22.96 9.62 -9.98
CA LYS A 198 21.87 9.29 -10.94
C LYS A 198 20.46 9.72 -10.48
N ASP A 199 20.26 9.91 -9.18
CA ASP A 199 19.01 10.35 -8.57
C ASP A 199 19.02 11.84 -8.18
N ASP A 200 19.91 12.62 -8.76
CA ASP A 200 20.16 14.05 -8.49
C ASP A 200 20.58 14.35 -7.03
N THR A 201 20.94 13.33 -6.24
CA THR A 201 21.52 13.53 -4.92
C THR A 201 22.99 13.95 -5.02
N THR A 202 23.47 14.69 -4.02
CA THR A 202 24.88 15.14 -3.94
C THR A 202 25.55 14.51 -2.72
N ALA A 203 26.87 14.66 -2.60
CA ALA A 203 27.61 14.21 -1.41
C ALA A 203 27.05 14.80 -0.11
N LEU A 204 26.51 16.02 -0.15
CA LEU A 204 25.87 16.68 0.99
C LEU A 204 24.59 15.94 1.44
N HIS A 205 23.81 15.40 0.50
CA HIS A 205 22.63 14.59 0.82
C HIS A 205 23.04 13.31 1.56
N GLY A 206 24.04 12.59 1.04
CA GLY A 206 24.55 11.35 1.65
C GLY A 206 25.13 11.56 3.06
N ALA A 207 25.98 12.59 3.21
CA ALA A 207 26.55 12.96 4.51
C ALA A 207 25.46 13.35 5.52
N ALA A 208 24.45 14.11 5.08
CA ALA A 208 23.37 14.53 5.97
C ALA A 208 22.44 13.38 6.37
N PHE A 209 22.11 12.51 5.42
CA PHE A 209 21.31 11.31 5.65
C PHE A 209 21.94 10.39 6.69
N LEU A 210 23.27 10.29 6.75
CA LEU A 210 23.99 9.45 7.72
C LEU A 210 24.58 10.22 8.90
N GLY A 211 24.21 11.50 9.07
CA GLY A 211 24.63 12.30 10.24
C GLY A 211 26.14 12.56 10.31
N ARG A 212 26.85 12.60 9.18
CA ARG A 212 28.31 12.81 9.11
C ARG A 212 28.68 14.29 9.24
N ASP A 213 28.55 14.84 10.45
CA ASP A 213 28.64 16.28 10.69
C ASP A 213 29.93 16.95 10.19
N GLU A 214 31.10 16.34 10.42
CA GLU A 214 32.38 16.89 9.95
C GLU A 214 32.49 16.93 8.43
N ILE A 215 31.94 15.92 7.74
CA ILE A 215 31.89 15.89 6.27
C ILE A 215 30.91 16.95 5.74
N VAL A 216 29.74 17.10 6.38
CA VAL A 216 28.79 18.18 6.04
C VAL A 216 29.46 19.54 6.17
N LYS A 217 30.18 19.78 7.28
CA LYS A 217 30.93 21.02 7.51
C LYS A 217 31.97 21.26 6.41
N LEU A 218 32.73 20.22 6.03
CA LEU A 218 33.74 20.30 4.98
C LEU A 218 33.12 20.59 3.60
N LEU A 219 32.02 19.93 3.25
CA LEU A 219 31.32 20.14 1.98
C LEU A 219 30.74 21.55 1.88
N LEU A 220 30.09 22.04 2.95
CA LEU A 220 29.55 23.40 2.99
C LEU A 220 30.65 24.46 2.87
N TYR A 221 31.78 24.27 3.56
CA TYR A 221 32.93 25.17 3.47
C TYR A 221 33.46 25.28 2.04
N ASN A 222 33.36 24.21 1.24
CA ASN A 222 33.80 24.16 -0.15
C ASN A 222 32.67 24.48 -1.16
N GLY A 223 31.56 25.09 -0.72
CA GLY A 223 30.52 25.61 -1.61
C GLY A 223 29.43 24.60 -2.01
N ALA A 224 29.22 23.53 -1.23
CA ALA A 224 28.11 22.63 -1.47
C ALA A 224 26.75 23.34 -1.30
N ASN A 225 25.88 23.19 -2.29
CA ASN A 225 24.58 23.83 -2.33
C ASN A 225 23.57 23.08 -1.44
N SER A 226 23.29 23.63 -0.26
CA SER A 226 22.34 23.06 0.71
C SER A 226 20.87 23.14 0.28
N SER A 227 20.53 23.94 -0.73
CA SER A 227 19.16 24.06 -1.26
C SER A 227 18.89 23.16 -2.47
N LYS A 228 19.91 22.46 -2.99
CA LYS A 228 19.75 21.50 -4.08
C LYS A 228 18.76 20.40 -3.68
N ARG A 229 17.81 20.11 -4.58
CA ARG A 229 16.84 19.02 -4.42
C ARG A 229 17.25 17.82 -5.26
N SER A 230 17.14 16.64 -4.66
CA SER A 230 17.19 15.34 -5.34
C SER A 230 15.99 15.15 -6.27
N LYS A 231 16.02 14.09 -7.08
CA LYS A 231 14.93 13.71 -8.00
C LYS A 231 13.61 13.40 -7.28
N ALA A 232 13.70 12.94 -6.03
CA ALA A 232 12.56 12.74 -5.15
C ALA A 232 12.05 14.04 -4.49
N GLY A 233 12.66 15.17 -4.80
CA GLY A 233 12.30 16.50 -4.30
C GLY A 233 12.92 16.85 -2.95
N PHE A 234 13.72 15.98 -2.34
CA PHE A 234 14.29 16.22 -1.01
C PHE A 234 15.61 16.99 -1.06
N THR A 235 15.78 17.93 -0.13
CA THR A 235 17.05 18.57 0.22
C THR A 235 17.86 17.73 1.20
N ALA A 236 19.15 18.06 1.37
CA ALA A 236 20.01 17.41 2.38
C ALA A 236 19.44 17.54 3.81
N LEU A 237 18.81 18.66 4.14
CA LEU A 237 18.17 18.89 5.45
C LEU A 237 16.99 17.93 5.66
N GLU A 238 16.12 17.79 4.67
CA GLU A 238 14.96 16.90 4.73
C GLU A 238 15.39 15.43 4.87
N GLY A 239 16.53 15.05 4.27
CA GLY A 239 17.13 13.73 4.42
C GLY A 239 17.52 13.37 5.86
N THR A 240 17.73 14.35 6.75
CA THR A 240 18.06 14.10 8.18
C THR A 240 16.89 13.55 8.99
N PHE A 241 15.67 13.54 8.44
CA PHE A 241 14.45 13.09 9.11
C PHE A 241 14.00 11.68 8.68
N ALA A 242 14.79 10.99 7.85
CA ALA A 242 14.48 9.63 7.44
C ALA A 242 14.39 8.68 8.65
N ASP A 243 13.37 7.82 8.68
CA ASP A 243 13.18 6.88 9.78
C ASP A 243 14.26 5.77 9.78
N SER A 244 14.46 5.11 10.93
CA SER A 244 15.48 4.08 11.11
C SER A 244 15.27 2.88 10.16
N ALA A 245 14.04 2.49 9.86
CA ALA A 245 13.76 1.34 8.99
C ALA A 245 14.13 1.65 7.53
N THR A 246 13.73 2.82 7.03
CA THR A 246 14.13 3.31 5.70
C THR A 246 15.65 3.47 5.61
N THR A 247 16.29 3.95 6.68
CA THR A 247 17.75 4.11 6.74
C THR A 247 18.48 2.79 6.63
N ILE A 248 18.07 1.80 7.43
CA ILE A 248 18.66 0.45 7.40
C ILE A 248 18.43 -0.21 6.04
N LEU A 249 17.25 -0.06 5.45
CA LEU A 249 16.95 -0.58 4.11
C LEU A 249 17.91 -0.02 3.05
N ILE A 250 18.10 1.30 3.03
CA ILE A 250 18.99 1.96 2.07
C ILE A 250 20.44 1.55 2.29
N LEU A 251 20.89 1.47 3.55
CA LEU A 251 22.24 1.03 3.90
C LEU A 251 22.52 -0.41 3.45
N ASN A 252 21.55 -1.31 3.62
CA ASN A 252 21.65 -2.70 3.14
C ASN A 252 21.73 -2.77 1.61
N ILE A 253 20.95 -1.95 0.89
CA ILE A 253 21.01 -1.87 -0.57
C ILE A 253 22.39 -1.40 -1.04
N LEU A 254 23.00 -0.45 -0.33
CA LEU A 254 24.32 0.10 -0.65
C LEU A 254 25.49 -0.74 -0.12
N GLY A 255 25.22 -1.78 0.67
CA GLY A 255 26.25 -2.60 1.29
C GLY A 255 27.10 -1.85 2.34
N ILE A 256 26.56 -0.79 2.92
CA ILE A 256 27.21 -0.01 3.98
C ILE A 256 26.77 -0.58 5.33
N GLN A 257 27.73 -0.85 6.21
CA GLN A 257 27.42 -1.30 7.57
C GLN A 257 26.63 -0.22 8.33
N PRO A 258 25.50 -0.57 8.96
CA PRO A 258 24.69 0.42 9.63
C PRO A 258 25.44 1.02 10.83
N PRO A 259 25.50 2.37 10.95
CA PRO A 259 26.05 3.00 12.13
C PRO A 259 25.19 2.70 13.36
N ASN A 260 25.78 2.80 14.54
CA ASN A 260 25.04 2.71 15.80
C ASN A 260 23.91 3.76 15.83
N GLU A 261 22.71 3.37 16.26
CA GLU A 261 21.50 4.20 16.22
C GLU A 261 21.66 5.48 17.06
N THR A 262 22.40 5.42 18.18
CA THR A 262 22.71 6.60 19.01
C THR A 262 23.59 7.61 18.26
N ASP A 263 24.57 7.11 17.50
CA ASP A 263 25.57 7.92 16.82
C ASP A 263 24.97 8.54 15.55
N LEU A 264 24.12 7.76 14.85
CA LEU A 264 23.33 8.25 13.72
C LEU A 264 22.38 9.37 14.13
N ASN A 265 21.62 9.18 15.21
CA ASN A 265 20.64 10.16 15.68
C ASN A 265 21.32 11.45 16.18
N SER A 266 22.38 11.32 16.98
CA SER A 266 23.14 12.47 17.45
C SER A 266 23.82 13.22 16.31
N GLY A 267 24.45 12.51 15.35
CA GLY A 267 25.03 13.09 14.16
C GLY A 267 24.02 13.84 13.29
N ARG A 268 22.82 13.27 13.08
CA ARG A 268 21.72 13.93 12.34
C ARG A 268 21.24 15.19 13.03
N ILE A 269 21.18 15.22 14.37
CA ILE A 269 20.82 16.42 15.13
C ILE A 269 21.85 17.54 14.91
N SER A 270 23.15 17.22 14.97
CA SER A 270 24.24 18.17 14.71
C SER A 270 24.18 18.71 13.28
N VAL A 271 24.03 17.82 12.29
CA VAL A 271 23.89 18.20 10.88
C VAL A 271 22.68 19.09 10.65
N ARG A 272 21.53 18.76 11.26
CA ARG A 272 20.29 19.54 11.12
C ARG A 272 20.49 20.96 11.62
N THR A 273 21.08 21.11 12.80
CA THR A 273 21.40 22.42 13.38
C THR A 273 22.31 23.20 12.43
N ARG A 274 23.33 22.55 11.85
CA ARG A 274 24.28 23.17 10.92
C ARG A 274 23.63 23.61 9.62
N LEU A 275 22.81 22.76 9.00
CA LEU A 275 22.14 23.08 7.73
C LEU A 275 21.11 24.19 7.90
N LEU A 276 20.37 24.21 9.03
CA LEU A 276 19.49 25.31 9.40
C LEU A 276 20.29 26.61 9.58
N PHE A 277 21.39 26.57 10.35
CA PHE A 277 22.23 27.74 10.56
C PHE A 277 22.87 28.26 9.26
N ASN A 278 23.27 27.37 8.36
CA ASN A 278 23.80 27.74 7.05
C ASN A 278 22.74 28.44 6.18
N GLN A 279 21.48 28.00 6.23
CA GLN A 279 20.36 28.70 5.57
C GLN A 279 20.15 30.12 6.12
N PHE A 280 20.42 30.36 7.40
CA PHE A 280 20.33 31.70 8.01
C PHE A 280 21.52 32.62 7.67
N LEU A 281 22.69 32.06 7.33
CA LEU A 281 23.93 32.81 7.16
C LEU A 281 24.30 33.17 5.71
N THR A 282 23.70 32.57 4.68
CA THR A 282 24.00 32.89 3.27
C THR A 282 23.16 34.08 2.77
N PRO A 283 23.74 35.28 2.49
CA PRO A 283 23.01 36.43 1.98
C PRO A 283 23.06 36.45 0.45
N ALA A 284 22.46 35.47 -0.23
CA ALA A 284 22.30 35.50 -1.70
C ALA A 284 21.26 34.49 -2.22
N SER A 285 19.98 34.71 -1.91
CA SER A 285 18.87 34.38 -2.81
C SER A 285 17.61 35.16 -2.38
N LYS A 286 17.68 36.49 -2.45
CA LYS A 286 16.53 37.37 -2.19
C LYS A 286 15.41 37.26 -3.22
N ASP A 287 15.52 36.40 -4.23
CA ASP A 287 14.42 36.08 -5.16
C ASP A 287 13.81 34.68 -4.99
N GLN A 288 14.14 33.93 -3.93
CA GLN A 288 13.41 32.71 -3.58
C GLN A 288 12.98 32.61 -2.11
N ALA A 289 13.10 33.69 -1.33
CA ALA A 289 12.49 33.80 -0.02
C ALA A 289 10.98 34.11 -0.10
N LYS A 290 10.24 33.28 -0.85
CA LYS A 290 8.98 32.75 -0.31
C LYS A 290 9.34 31.40 0.32
N THR A 291 10.03 31.47 1.46
CA THR A 291 9.84 30.48 2.51
C THR A 291 8.40 30.59 2.96
N THR A 292 7.48 30.01 2.18
CA THR A 292 6.40 29.29 2.84
C THR A 292 7.13 28.27 3.70
N ASN A 293 7.07 28.44 5.02
CA ASN A 293 6.97 27.28 5.87
C ASN A 293 5.84 26.47 5.25
N ILE A 294 6.15 25.51 4.38
CA ILE A 294 5.21 24.48 4.00
C ILE A 294 5.16 23.58 5.25
N THR A 295 4.63 24.12 6.35
CA THR A 295 3.84 23.31 7.25
C THR A 295 2.82 22.65 6.33
N LYS A 296 2.90 21.32 6.23
CA LYS A 296 2.03 20.56 5.35
C LYS A 296 0.60 21.06 5.57
N PRO A 297 -0.22 21.27 4.53
CA PRO A 297 -1.52 21.92 4.69
C PRO A 297 -2.40 21.27 5.79
N LYS A 298 -2.25 19.95 5.98
CA LYS A 298 -2.91 19.18 7.06
C LYS A 298 -2.29 19.43 8.44
N GLU A 299 -0.98 19.60 8.53
CA GLU A 299 -0.25 19.95 9.77
C GLU A 299 -0.47 21.40 10.20
N GLN A 300 -1.22 22.22 9.47
CA GLN A 300 -1.68 23.51 9.99
C GLN A 300 -2.91 23.35 10.89
N ASN A 301 -3.66 22.24 10.75
CA ASN A 301 -4.84 21.97 11.56
C ASN A 301 -4.45 21.45 12.94
N GLU A 302 -4.81 22.19 14.00
CA GLU A 302 -4.53 21.78 15.38
C GLU A 302 -5.15 20.43 15.72
N PHE A 303 -6.37 20.14 15.24
CA PHE A 303 -7.00 18.84 15.48
C PHE A 303 -6.18 17.69 14.88
N TYR A 304 -5.67 17.87 13.66
CA TYR A 304 -4.82 16.88 13.00
C TYR A 304 -3.57 16.60 13.83
N LYS A 305 -2.89 17.65 14.33
CA LYS A 305 -1.71 17.49 15.20
C LYS A 305 -2.02 16.72 16.48
N HIS A 306 -3.06 17.14 17.20
CA HIS A 306 -3.44 16.51 18.47
C HIS A 306 -3.85 15.04 18.26
N TYR A 307 -4.59 14.76 17.19
CA TYR A 307 -5.02 13.42 16.84
C TYR A 307 -3.85 12.49 16.52
N HIS A 308 -2.92 12.94 15.68
CA HIS A 308 -1.74 12.14 15.32
C HIS A 308 -0.75 12.01 16.48
N ALA A 309 -0.59 13.05 17.32
CA ALA A 309 0.18 12.96 18.56
C ALA A 309 -0.42 11.96 19.54
N TRP A 310 -1.75 11.84 19.60
CA TRP A 310 -2.43 10.83 20.41
C TRP A 310 -2.22 9.41 19.85
N ILE A 311 -2.36 9.20 18.53
CA ILE A 311 -2.12 7.89 17.91
C ILE A 311 -0.67 7.43 18.13
N ASP A 312 0.29 8.35 18.05
CA ASP A 312 1.71 8.07 18.18
C ASP A 312 2.23 8.10 19.63
N SER A 313 1.32 8.26 20.59
CA SER A 313 1.66 8.33 22.00
C SER A 313 2.15 6.99 22.58
N ASN A 314 2.88 7.07 23.69
CA ASN A 314 3.36 5.89 24.41
C ASN A 314 2.22 5.02 25.00
N TYR A 315 0.97 5.51 25.05
CA TYR A 315 -0.18 4.72 25.52
C TYR A 315 -0.43 3.46 24.69
N PHE A 316 -0.01 3.48 23.42
CA PHE A 316 -0.18 2.36 22.50
C PHE A 316 1.09 1.50 22.36
N LYS A 317 2.09 1.72 23.21
CA LYS A 317 3.25 0.84 23.32
C LYS A 317 3.00 -0.23 24.36
N VAL A 318 3.20 -1.48 23.97
CA VAL A 318 3.15 -2.63 24.86
C VAL A 318 4.52 -3.29 24.84
N ASN A 319 5.06 -3.57 26.02
CA ASN A 319 6.31 -4.33 26.16
C ASN A 319 5.99 -5.83 26.14
N ILE A 320 6.44 -6.53 25.09
CA ILE A 320 6.31 -7.98 24.98
C ILE A 320 7.73 -8.55 24.93
N ARG A 321 8.10 -9.34 25.96
CA ARG A 321 9.41 -10.03 26.08
C ARG A 321 10.62 -9.08 25.93
N GLY A 322 10.54 -7.87 26.49
CA GLY A 322 11.63 -6.89 26.47
C GLY A 322 11.70 -6.04 25.20
N LYS A 323 10.80 -6.24 24.23
CA LYS A 323 10.70 -5.43 23.02
C LYS A 323 9.48 -4.50 23.12
N GLU A 324 9.71 -3.20 22.98
CA GLU A 324 8.63 -2.22 22.85
C GLU A 324 7.95 -2.36 21.49
N ILE A 325 6.66 -2.66 21.50
CA ILE A 325 5.86 -2.82 20.29
C ILE A 325 4.74 -1.78 20.31
N HIS A 326 4.70 -0.93 19.28
CA HIS A 326 3.61 0.01 19.09
C HIS A 326 2.45 -0.67 18.36
N LEU A 327 1.27 -0.70 19.00
CA LEU A 327 0.09 -1.44 18.51
C LEU A 327 -0.38 -0.99 17.12
N PHE A 328 -0.20 0.30 16.80
CA PHE A 328 -0.53 0.85 15.47
C PHE A 328 0.58 0.67 14.42
N LYS A 329 1.85 0.51 14.81
CA LYS A 329 2.97 0.58 13.84
C LYS A 329 3.63 -0.75 13.54
N ILE A 330 3.35 -1.79 14.33
CA ILE A 330 3.85 -3.13 14.04
C ILE A 330 3.29 -3.62 12.70
N SER A 331 4.10 -4.27 11.86
CA SER A 331 3.62 -4.88 10.61
C SER A 331 3.45 -6.38 10.82
N ILE A 332 2.27 -6.82 11.26
CA ILE A 332 1.97 -8.26 11.44
C ILE A 332 1.21 -8.80 10.24
N PHE A 333 0.25 -8.04 9.73
CA PHE A 333 -0.69 -8.57 8.73
C PHE A 333 -0.21 -8.40 7.29
N HIS A 334 0.80 -7.56 7.02
CA HIS A 334 1.27 -7.25 5.65
C HIS A 334 0.07 -7.01 4.71
N HIS A 335 -0.02 -7.69 3.55
CA HIS A 335 -1.14 -7.56 2.61
C HIS A 335 -2.45 -8.20 3.06
N LEU A 336 -2.47 -8.93 4.19
CA LEU A 336 -3.66 -9.58 4.77
C LEU A 336 -4.46 -8.66 5.70
N TRP A 337 -4.01 -7.42 5.92
CA TRP A 337 -4.63 -6.45 6.83
C TRP A 337 -6.14 -6.25 6.58
N PHE A 338 -6.59 -6.30 5.32
CA PHE A 338 -7.99 -6.11 4.97
C PHE A 338 -8.90 -7.22 5.56
N LEU A 339 -8.40 -8.45 5.74
CA LEU A 339 -9.14 -9.53 6.41
C LEU A 339 -9.33 -9.23 7.90
N TRP A 340 -8.29 -8.67 8.53
CA TRP A 340 -8.36 -8.22 9.90
C TRP A 340 -9.37 -7.09 10.08
N PHE A 341 -9.39 -6.11 9.16
CA PHE A 341 -10.42 -5.07 9.14
C PHE A 341 -11.84 -5.64 8.99
N LEU A 342 -12.04 -6.66 8.15
CA LEU A 342 -13.34 -7.32 8.05
C LEU A 342 -13.80 -7.97 9.36
N CYS A 343 -12.87 -8.47 10.18
CA CYS A 343 -13.20 -8.99 11.51
C CYS A 343 -13.72 -7.86 12.42
N TRP A 344 -13.06 -6.70 12.41
CA TRP A 344 -13.52 -5.51 13.12
C TRP A 344 -14.87 -4.98 12.60
N MET A 345 -15.09 -5.00 11.28
CA MET A 345 -16.38 -4.60 10.70
C MET A 345 -17.52 -5.48 11.21
N LEU A 346 -17.31 -6.79 11.31
CA LEU A 346 -18.31 -7.71 11.85
C LEU A 346 -18.57 -7.47 13.34
N LEU A 347 -17.50 -7.25 14.12
CA LEU A 347 -17.59 -6.94 15.55
C LEU A 347 -18.41 -5.68 15.80
N LEU A 348 -18.23 -4.63 14.97
CA LEU A 348 -18.99 -3.39 15.07
C LEU A 348 -20.42 -3.53 14.52
N PHE A 349 -20.60 -4.25 13.42
CA PHE A 349 -21.90 -4.42 12.77
C PHE A 349 -22.96 -5.02 13.71
N LEU A 350 -22.60 -6.02 14.52
CA LEU A 350 -23.55 -6.74 15.37
C LEU A 350 -24.21 -5.85 16.44
N PRO A 351 -23.45 -5.12 17.30
CA PRO A 351 -24.01 -4.13 18.21
C PRO A 351 -24.80 -3.02 17.51
N PHE A 352 -24.30 -2.47 16.40
CA PHE A 352 -25.01 -1.40 15.68
C PHE A 352 -26.34 -1.89 15.10
N TYR A 353 -26.39 -3.10 14.57
CA TYR A 353 -27.63 -3.70 14.09
C TYR A 353 -28.63 -3.91 15.24
N TYR A 354 -28.17 -4.44 16.37
CA TYR A 354 -29.01 -4.66 17.55
C TYR A 354 -29.56 -3.33 18.09
N LEU A 355 -28.70 -2.33 18.26
CA LEU A 355 -29.09 -1.00 18.72
C LEU A 355 -30.09 -0.34 17.76
N GLY A 356 -29.85 -0.43 16.45
CA GLY A 356 -30.79 0.05 15.44
C GLY A 356 -32.13 -0.68 15.50
N SER A 357 -32.13 -1.99 15.75
CA SER A 357 -33.38 -2.76 15.90
C SER A 357 -34.18 -2.36 17.14
N LEU A 358 -33.51 -1.90 18.20
CA LEU A 358 -34.14 -1.37 19.40
C LEU A 358 -34.71 0.03 19.17
N LEU A 359 -33.89 0.93 18.60
CA LEU A 359 -34.22 2.34 18.40
C LEU A 359 -35.35 2.53 17.38
N PHE A 360 -35.40 1.68 16.35
CA PHE A 360 -36.35 1.78 15.25
C PHE A 360 -37.47 0.72 15.33
N ARG A 361 -37.63 0.04 16.48
CA ARG A 361 -38.59 -1.07 16.67
C ARG A 361 -40.04 -0.67 16.36
N ASN A 362 -40.43 0.55 16.74
CA ASN A 362 -41.81 1.03 16.63
C ASN A 362 -42.06 1.85 15.35
N LEU A 363 -41.07 1.98 14.46
CA LEU A 363 -41.23 2.76 13.23
C LEU A 363 -41.91 1.96 12.13
N ASN A 364 -42.75 2.64 11.35
CA ASN A 364 -43.35 2.07 10.16
C ASN A 364 -42.26 1.68 9.13
N THR A 365 -42.45 0.55 8.45
CA THR A 365 -41.61 0.06 7.35
C THR A 365 -41.31 1.11 6.27
N ASN A 366 -42.27 1.99 5.96
CA ASN A 366 -42.07 3.09 5.02
C ASN A 366 -41.10 4.14 5.55
N ILE A 367 -41.18 4.49 6.84
CA ILE A 367 -40.26 5.43 7.49
C ILE A 367 -38.86 4.83 7.52
N ILE A 368 -38.73 3.55 7.88
CA ILE A 368 -37.45 2.83 7.87
C ILE A 368 -36.83 2.83 6.47
N ARG A 369 -37.63 2.64 5.42
CA ARG A 369 -37.17 2.70 4.03
C ARG A 369 -36.69 4.09 3.63
N ILE A 370 -37.40 5.15 4.04
CA ILE A 370 -36.99 6.54 3.81
C ILE A 370 -35.67 6.83 4.54
N LEU A 371 -35.57 6.48 5.82
CA LEU A 371 -34.35 6.65 6.62
C LEU A 371 -33.14 5.98 5.96
N LYS A 372 -33.28 4.73 5.50
CA LYS A 372 -32.22 4.01 4.79
C LYS A 372 -31.80 4.72 3.50
N LYS A 373 -32.75 5.25 2.72
CA LYS A 373 -32.45 6.04 1.51
C LYS A 373 -31.69 7.33 1.87
N THR A 374 -32.14 8.05 2.89
CA THR A 374 -31.48 9.26 3.39
C THR A 374 -30.06 8.95 3.88
N MET A 375 -29.85 7.84 4.59
CA MET A 375 -28.52 7.40 5.02
C MET A 375 -27.57 7.14 3.86
N LEU A 376 -28.03 6.59 2.73
CA LEU A 376 -27.17 6.42 1.55
C LEU A 376 -26.65 7.77 1.03
N TYR A 377 -27.51 8.80 0.99
CA TYR A 377 -27.09 10.14 0.57
C TYR A 377 -26.10 10.78 1.56
N ILE A 378 -26.22 10.49 2.86
CA ILE A 378 -25.28 10.95 3.89
C ILE A 378 -23.92 10.23 3.76
N LEU A 379 -23.92 8.94 3.41
CA LEU A 379 -22.70 8.15 3.28
C LEU A 379 -21.85 8.53 2.04
N ILE A 380 -22.43 9.16 1.02
CA ILE A 380 -21.69 9.57 -0.19
C ILE A 380 -20.61 10.63 0.14
N PRO A 381 -20.91 11.77 0.80
CA PRO A 381 -19.88 12.74 1.18
C PRO A 381 -19.10 12.35 2.45
N ALA A 382 -19.56 11.35 3.22
CA ALA A 382 -18.94 10.95 4.48
C ALA A 382 -17.43 10.63 4.43
N PRO A 383 -16.84 10.07 3.33
CA PRO A 383 -15.41 9.79 3.25
C PRO A 383 -14.52 11.03 3.38
N LEU A 384 -15.04 12.23 3.11
CA LEU A 384 -14.31 13.49 3.26
C LEU A 384 -13.71 13.64 4.66
N LEU A 385 -14.49 13.29 5.69
CA LEU A 385 -14.08 13.48 7.09
C LEU A 385 -12.84 12.63 7.46
N PRO A 386 -12.84 11.29 7.30
CA PRO A 386 -11.65 10.50 7.60
C PRO A 386 -10.49 10.76 6.62
N LEU A 387 -10.74 11.14 5.36
CA LEU A 387 -9.67 11.50 4.41
C LEU A 387 -8.87 12.74 4.86
N CYS A 388 -9.50 13.67 5.58
CA CYS A 388 -8.80 14.80 6.20
C CYS A 388 -7.72 14.36 7.21
N LEU A 389 -7.89 13.18 7.82
CA LEU A 389 -7.00 12.65 8.84
C LEU A 389 -5.92 11.71 8.29
N MET A 390 -6.02 11.32 7.02
CA MET A 390 -5.06 10.44 6.35
C MET A 390 -3.83 11.20 5.83
N GLY A 391 -2.81 10.47 5.38
CA GLY A 391 -1.57 11.00 4.84
C GLY A 391 -1.69 11.78 3.53
N GLU A 392 -0.54 12.05 2.91
CA GLU A 392 -0.42 12.84 1.67
C GLU A 392 -0.38 12.00 0.39
N ILE A 393 -0.36 10.67 0.53
CA ILE A 393 -0.51 9.76 -0.59
C ILE A 393 -1.95 9.87 -1.07
N LEU A 394 -2.14 10.02 -2.39
CA LEU A 394 -3.46 10.04 -3.00
C LEU A 394 -4.14 8.66 -2.79
N GLY A 395 -5.32 8.67 -2.18
CA GLY A 395 -6.02 7.47 -1.73
C GLY A 395 -5.90 7.20 -0.23
N PRO A 396 -6.51 6.11 0.27
CA PRO A 396 -6.54 5.81 1.70
C PRO A 396 -5.19 5.29 2.22
N ASP A 397 -4.86 5.58 3.48
CA ASP A 397 -3.63 5.05 4.09
C ASP A 397 -3.64 3.50 4.17
N THR A 398 -2.46 2.90 4.02
CA THR A 398 -2.25 1.47 4.27
C THR A 398 -1.84 1.24 5.71
N TYR A 399 -2.39 0.19 6.33
CA TYR A 399 -2.12 -0.14 7.72
C TYR A 399 -1.94 -1.65 7.90
N THR A 400 -0.95 -2.06 8.70
CA THR A 400 -0.60 -3.48 8.89
C THR A 400 -0.46 -3.94 10.35
N GLY A 401 -0.85 -3.09 11.31
CA GLY A 401 -0.76 -3.37 12.75
C GLY A 401 -1.95 -4.08 13.39
N ILE A 402 -1.91 -4.18 14.72
CA ILE A 402 -2.89 -4.94 15.51
C ILE A 402 -4.19 -4.17 15.68
N LEU A 403 -4.11 -2.90 16.07
CA LEU A 403 -5.29 -2.09 16.35
C LEU A 403 -5.58 -1.15 15.18
N PRO A 404 -6.64 -1.34 14.37
CA PRO A 404 -6.90 -0.46 13.24
C PRO A 404 -7.09 0.99 13.69
N PRO A 405 -6.45 1.99 13.03
CA PRO A 405 -6.61 3.38 13.38
C PRO A 405 -8.08 3.81 13.24
N PRO A 406 -8.63 4.60 14.18
CA PRO A 406 -10.05 4.93 14.17
C PRO A 406 -10.53 5.61 12.87
N HIS A 407 -9.74 6.52 12.30
CA HIS A 407 -10.07 7.22 11.05
C HIS A 407 -10.16 6.26 9.86
N LEU A 408 -9.22 5.31 9.75
CA LEU A 408 -9.19 4.33 8.67
C LEU A 408 -10.29 3.27 8.82
N LEU A 409 -10.56 2.86 10.06
CA LEU A 409 -11.69 1.98 10.37
C LEU A 409 -13.02 2.66 10.01
N PHE A 410 -13.19 3.93 10.38
CA PHE A 410 -14.37 4.71 10.03
C PHE A 410 -14.53 4.87 8.51
N TYR A 411 -13.44 5.17 7.80
CA TYR A 411 -13.44 5.26 6.34
C TYR A 411 -13.98 4.00 5.66
N TYR A 412 -13.46 2.82 6.00
CA TYR A 412 -13.95 1.57 5.41
C TYR A 412 -15.34 1.17 5.92
N MET A 413 -15.73 1.57 7.13
CA MET A 413 -17.08 1.37 7.66
C MET A 413 -18.13 2.12 6.83
N ILE A 414 -17.82 3.29 6.25
CA ILE A 414 -18.73 4.03 5.37
C ILE A 414 -19.12 3.18 4.16
N PHE A 415 -18.12 2.65 3.44
CA PHE A 415 -18.34 1.79 2.28
C PHE A 415 -19.04 0.48 2.65
N PHE A 416 -18.60 -0.15 3.74
CA PHE A 416 -19.24 -1.36 4.26
C PHE A 416 -20.73 -1.14 4.58
N SER A 417 -21.05 -0.04 5.26
CA SER A 417 -22.43 0.35 5.59
C SER A 417 -23.26 0.65 4.35
N PHE A 418 -22.67 1.30 3.35
CA PHE A 418 -23.32 1.50 2.05
C PHE A 418 -23.71 0.17 1.41
N GLY A 419 -22.80 -0.82 1.43
CA GLY A 419 -23.07 -2.19 0.98
C GLY A 419 -24.20 -2.88 1.73
N LEU A 420 -24.24 -2.74 3.07
CA LEU A 420 -25.31 -3.30 3.90
C LEU A 420 -26.69 -2.73 3.52
N ILE A 421 -26.79 -1.41 3.43
CA ILE A 421 -28.05 -0.70 3.18
C ILE A 421 -28.56 -0.96 1.76
N THR A 422 -27.66 -0.98 0.77
CA THR A 422 -28.02 -1.23 -0.63
C THR A 422 -28.61 -2.62 -0.85
N PHE A 423 -28.11 -3.66 -0.17
CA PHE A 423 -28.73 -4.99 -0.20
C PHE A 423 -30.16 -4.94 0.37
N ASP A 424 -30.30 -4.29 1.52
CA ASP A 424 -31.54 -4.29 2.31
C ASP A 424 -32.69 -3.52 1.64
N LEU A 425 -32.37 -2.48 0.87
CA LEU A 425 -33.38 -1.67 0.19
C LEU A 425 -34.08 -2.41 -0.95
N LYS A 426 -33.53 -3.54 -1.45
CA LYS A 426 -33.98 -4.31 -2.64
C LYS A 426 -34.16 -3.49 -3.94
N ASP A 427 -34.19 -2.16 -3.85
CA ASP A 427 -34.30 -1.18 -4.91
C ASP A 427 -32.95 -1.18 -5.64
N SER A 428 -33.06 -1.42 -6.94
CA SER A 428 -32.03 -1.99 -7.79
C SER A 428 -30.70 -1.24 -7.73
N THR A 429 -29.63 -1.93 -7.32
CA THR A 429 -28.24 -1.60 -7.69
C THR A 429 -28.13 -1.04 -9.13
N GLN A 430 -28.99 -1.52 -10.05
CA GLN A 430 -29.14 -1.02 -11.42
C GLN A 430 -29.35 0.48 -11.57
N LYS A 431 -30.13 1.17 -10.71
CA LYS A 431 -30.39 2.62 -10.86
C LYS A 431 -29.11 3.42 -10.65
N LEU A 432 -28.34 3.05 -9.64
CA LEU A 432 -27.11 3.74 -9.26
C LEU A 432 -25.95 3.42 -10.22
N THR A 433 -25.97 2.21 -10.80
CA THR A 433 -24.92 1.73 -11.70
C THR A 433 -25.29 1.86 -13.18
N ARG A 434 -26.46 2.43 -13.53
CA ARG A 434 -26.95 2.54 -14.92
C ARG A 434 -26.01 3.36 -15.79
N PHE A 435 -25.46 4.43 -15.23
CA PHE A 435 -24.65 5.42 -15.95
C PHE A 435 -23.16 5.09 -15.92
N TRP A 436 -22.80 3.81 -15.80
CA TRP A 436 -21.39 3.39 -15.72
C TRP A 436 -20.55 3.86 -16.92
N TYR A 437 -21.15 3.95 -18.10
CA TYR A 437 -20.51 4.42 -19.34
C TYR A 437 -20.19 5.92 -19.32
N ILE A 438 -20.78 6.70 -18.40
CA ILE A 438 -20.42 8.10 -18.13
C ILE A 438 -19.47 8.16 -16.94
N MET A 439 -19.79 7.44 -15.86
CA MET A 439 -19.05 7.50 -14.59
C MET A 439 -17.60 7.03 -14.72
N LEU A 440 -17.33 5.96 -15.49
CA LEU A 440 -15.96 5.46 -15.66
C LEU A 440 -15.09 6.39 -16.51
N PRO A 441 -15.52 6.86 -17.71
CA PRO A 441 -14.74 7.85 -18.44
C PRO A 441 -14.55 9.16 -17.65
N LEU A 442 -15.59 9.63 -16.95
CA LEU A 442 -15.49 10.80 -16.08
C LEU A 442 -14.46 10.58 -14.96
N ALA A 443 -14.47 9.43 -14.31
CA ALA A 443 -13.49 9.06 -13.29
C ALA A 443 -12.06 9.05 -13.85
N LEU A 444 -11.83 8.36 -14.95
CA LEU A 444 -10.49 8.07 -15.48
C LEU A 444 -9.86 9.25 -16.23
N PHE A 445 -10.65 10.01 -16.99
CA PHE A 445 -10.12 11.05 -17.88
C PHE A 445 -10.31 12.47 -17.37
N ILE A 446 -11.17 12.69 -16.38
CA ILE A 446 -11.44 14.02 -15.84
C ILE A 446 -11.09 14.08 -14.36
N ILE A 447 -11.73 13.26 -13.52
CA ILE A 447 -11.58 13.35 -12.06
C ILE A 447 -10.16 12.94 -11.63
N PHE A 448 -9.64 11.81 -12.12
CA PHE A 448 -8.32 11.32 -11.73
C PHE A 448 -7.18 12.26 -12.16
N PRO A 449 -7.12 12.78 -13.40
CA PRO A 449 -6.14 13.81 -13.75
C PRO A 449 -6.32 15.09 -12.94
N ALA A 450 -7.55 15.54 -12.70
CA ALA A 450 -7.80 16.70 -11.86
C ALA A 450 -7.30 16.50 -10.42
N GLU A 451 -7.46 15.31 -9.85
CA GLU A 451 -6.97 14.99 -8.51
C GLU A 451 -5.44 15.16 -8.40
N ILE A 452 -4.71 14.75 -9.43
CA ILE A 452 -3.25 14.90 -9.51
C ILE A 452 -2.87 16.38 -9.65
N VAL A 453 -3.56 17.12 -10.53
CA VAL A 453 -3.30 18.55 -10.78
C VAL A 453 -3.60 19.40 -9.54
N PHE A 454 -4.67 19.09 -8.81
CA PHE A 454 -5.12 19.84 -7.64
C PHE A 454 -4.65 19.24 -6.31
N LYS A 455 -3.61 18.39 -6.31
CA LYS A 455 -3.07 17.76 -5.10
C LYS A 455 -2.71 18.78 -4.00
N ASP A 456 -2.20 19.95 -4.40
CA ASP A 456 -1.77 21.01 -3.48
C ASP A 456 -2.93 21.87 -2.94
N ASN A 457 -4.17 21.60 -3.38
CA ASN A 457 -5.38 22.25 -2.87
C ASN A 457 -6.19 21.22 -2.04
N PRO A 458 -6.02 21.16 -0.70
CA PRO A 458 -6.59 20.11 0.12
C PRO A 458 -8.12 19.93 -0.02
N PRO A 459 -8.98 20.97 0.07
CA PRO A 459 -10.42 20.76 -0.01
C PRO A 459 -10.86 20.23 -1.38
N LEU A 460 -10.27 20.72 -2.47
CA LEU A 460 -10.58 20.26 -3.81
C LEU A 460 -10.06 18.83 -4.05
N CYS A 461 -8.84 18.52 -3.58
CA CYS A 461 -8.26 17.18 -3.67
C CYS A 461 -9.12 16.15 -2.91
N LEU A 462 -9.57 16.47 -1.69
CA LEU A 462 -10.45 15.60 -0.89
C LEU A 462 -11.79 15.34 -1.58
N LEU A 463 -12.37 16.37 -2.18
CA LEU A 463 -13.60 16.26 -2.97
C LEU A 463 -13.39 15.36 -4.19
N LEU A 464 -12.31 15.58 -4.96
CA LEU A 464 -11.98 14.80 -6.14
C LEU A 464 -11.70 13.34 -5.80
N GLN A 465 -10.98 13.05 -4.71
CA GLN A 465 -10.77 11.69 -4.21
C GLN A 465 -12.10 11.00 -3.89
N THR A 466 -12.98 11.67 -3.14
CA THR A 466 -14.30 11.13 -2.78
C THR A 466 -15.13 10.84 -4.03
N LEU A 467 -15.13 11.77 -4.99
CA LEU A 467 -15.82 11.59 -6.28
C LEU A 467 -15.22 10.45 -7.09
N LEU A 468 -13.88 10.33 -7.13
CA LEU A 468 -13.18 9.27 -7.85
C LEU A 468 -13.59 7.90 -7.32
N ILE A 469 -13.54 7.71 -6.00
CA ILE A 469 -13.85 6.44 -5.35
C ILE A 469 -15.27 5.99 -5.68
N TRP A 470 -16.26 6.88 -5.55
CA TRP A 470 -17.66 6.52 -5.84
C TRP A 470 -17.93 6.31 -7.34
N ASN A 471 -17.35 7.14 -8.21
CA ASN A 471 -17.52 6.96 -9.66
C ASN A 471 -16.88 5.65 -10.14
N MET A 472 -15.69 5.32 -9.64
CA MET A 472 -15.04 4.04 -9.90
C MET A 472 -15.84 2.88 -9.33
N ALA A 473 -16.30 2.96 -8.07
CA ALA A 473 -17.05 1.87 -7.45
C ALA A 473 -18.37 1.58 -8.20
N PHE A 474 -19.21 2.59 -8.44
CA PHE A 474 -20.48 2.40 -9.15
C PHE A 474 -20.30 2.10 -10.63
N GLY A 475 -19.30 2.71 -11.26
CA GLY A 475 -18.93 2.43 -12.64
C GLY A 475 -18.52 0.96 -12.83
N MET A 476 -17.62 0.47 -11.98
CA MET A 476 -17.18 -0.92 -12.02
C MET A 476 -18.32 -1.90 -11.69
N MET A 477 -19.17 -1.58 -10.71
CA MET A 477 -20.38 -2.36 -10.44
C MET A 477 -21.32 -2.41 -11.65
N GLY A 478 -21.48 -1.31 -12.38
CA GLY A 478 -22.33 -1.25 -13.57
C GLY A 478 -21.77 -2.01 -14.77
N VAL A 479 -20.47 -1.94 -15.01
CA VAL A 479 -19.80 -2.75 -16.05
C VAL A 479 -20.00 -4.23 -15.78
N PHE A 480 -19.74 -4.68 -14.55
CA PHE A 480 -19.87 -6.10 -14.20
C PHE A 480 -21.33 -6.55 -14.23
N HIS A 481 -22.26 -5.68 -13.84
CA HIS A 481 -23.69 -5.96 -13.99
C HIS A 481 -24.12 -6.05 -15.46
N ALA A 482 -23.57 -5.22 -16.34
CA ALA A 482 -23.91 -5.22 -17.76
C ALA A 482 -23.30 -6.43 -18.50
N LEU A 483 -22.04 -6.76 -18.22
CA LEU A 483 -21.27 -7.76 -18.97
C LEU A 483 -21.35 -9.17 -18.36
N LEU A 484 -21.45 -9.31 -17.03
CA LEU A 484 -21.27 -10.57 -16.31
C LEU A 484 -22.49 -10.96 -15.46
N ARG A 485 -23.70 -10.60 -15.92
CA ARG A 485 -24.96 -10.96 -15.24
C ARG A 485 -25.27 -12.46 -15.30
N LYS A 486 -24.96 -13.11 -16.42
CA LYS A 486 -25.27 -14.54 -16.66
C LYS A 486 -24.21 -15.43 -16.03
N GLU A 487 -24.61 -16.65 -15.66
CA GLU A 487 -23.65 -17.65 -15.18
C GLU A 487 -22.68 -18.02 -16.31
N ASN A 488 -21.39 -17.97 -15.98
CA ASN A 488 -20.32 -18.49 -16.82
C ASN A 488 -19.39 -19.35 -15.95
N ALA A 489 -19.22 -20.62 -16.32
CA ALA A 489 -18.43 -21.57 -15.56
C ALA A 489 -16.96 -21.15 -15.39
N PHE A 490 -16.37 -20.52 -16.42
CA PHE A 490 -15.00 -20.04 -16.36
C PHE A 490 -14.85 -18.84 -15.41
N ILE A 491 -15.75 -17.86 -15.50
CA ILE A 491 -15.75 -16.69 -14.61
C ILE A 491 -16.02 -17.12 -13.16
N ARG A 492 -16.91 -18.11 -12.97
CA ARG A 492 -17.15 -18.72 -11.66
C ARG A 492 -15.90 -19.38 -11.11
N TYR A 493 -15.20 -20.19 -11.92
CA TYR A 493 -13.92 -20.80 -11.52
C TYR A 493 -12.90 -19.74 -11.12
N LEU A 494 -12.75 -18.70 -11.93
CA LEU A 494 -11.81 -17.62 -11.68
C LEU A 494 -12.17 -16.85 -10.39
N SER A 495 -13.45 -16.59 -10.16
CA SER A 495 -13.94 -15.93 -8.94
C SER A 495 -13.77 -16.79 -7.68
N ASP A 496 -14.02 -18.09 -7.77
CA ASP A 496 -13.80 -19.01 -6.66
C ASP A 496 -12.29 -19.18 -6.35
N SER A 497 -11.42 -19.04 -7.36
CA SER A 497 -9.95 -19.12 -7.18
C SER A 497 -9.32 -17.82 -6.65
N SER A 498 -9.94 -16.66 -6.88
CA SER A 498 -9.29 -15.35 -6.67
C SER A 498 -8.87 -15.13 -5.22
N TYR A 499 -9.62 -15.70 -4.26
CA TYR A 499 -9.30 -15.55 -2.84
C TYR A 499 -8.00 -16.27 -2.47
N TRP A 500 -7.80 -17.49 -2.96
CA TRP A 500 -6.55 -18.23 -2.76
C TRP A 500 -5.38 -17.51 -3.44
N LEU A 501 -5.55 -17.15 -4.71
CA LEU A 501 -4.54 -16.44 -5.50
C LEU A 501 -4.06 -15.19 -4.74
N TYR A 502 -4.99 -14.38 -4.23
CA TYR A 502 -4.62 -13.17 -3.50
C TYR A 502 -3.97 -13.45 -2.15
N ILE A 503 -4.32 -14.53 -1.45
CA ILE A 503 -3.70 -14.82 -0.15
C ILE A 503 -2.21 -15.14 -0.31
N ILE A 504 -1.83 -15.95 -1.31
CA ILE A 504 -0.47 -16.52 -1.42
C ILE A 504 0.45 -15.87 -2.48
N HIS A 505 -0.02 -14.88 -3.25
CA HIS A 505 0.76 -14.37 -4.39
C HIS A 505 2.08 -13.67 -4.06
N LEU A 506 2.20 -12.97 -2.93
CA LEU A 506 3.33 -12.07 -2.69
C LEU A 506 4.72 -12.74 -2.78
N PRO A 507 4.99 -13.88 -2.12
CA PRO A 507 6.28 -14.57 -2.27
C PRO A 507 6.63 -14.88 -3.73
N LEU A 508 5.65 -15.34 -4.52
CA LEU A 508 5.84 -15.66 -5.93
C LEU A 508 6.10 -14.41 -6.77
N VAL A 509 5.36 -13.32 -6.53
CA VAL A 509 5.54 -12.04 -7.22
C VAL A 509 6.95 -11.51 -7.02
N VAL A 510 7.47 -11.54 -5.78
CA VAL A 510 8.84 -11.08 -5.47
C VAL A 510 9.90 -11.93 -6.17
N VAL A 511 9.73 -13.26 -6.21
CA VAL A 511 10.65 -14.15 -6.95
C VAL A 511 10.63 -13.82 -8.45
N LEU A 512 9.45 -13.69 -9.05
CA LEU A 512 9.33 -13.39 -10.48
C LEU A 512 9.89 -12.00 -10.81
N GLN A 513 9.63 -11.00 -9.96
CA GLN A 513 10.24 -9.67 -10.09
C GLN A 513 11.76 -9.77 -10.08
N PHE A 514 12.35 -10.51 -9.13
CA PHE A 514 13.80 -10.68 -9.05
C PHE A 514 14.39 -11.31 -10.31
N LEU A 515 13.73 -12.33 -10.87
CA LEU A 515 14.21 -13.04 -12.06
C LEU A 515 14.24 -12.18 -13.33
N VAL A 516 13.28 -11.25 -13.49
CA VAL A 516 13.14 -10.44 -14.70
C VAL A 516 13.72 -9.03 -14.58
N ARG A 517 14.16 -8.63 -13.38
CA ARG A 517 14.54 -7.25 -13.07
C ARG A 517 15.64 -6.70 -13.99
N GLU A 518 16.57 -7.53 -14.40
CA GLU A 518 17.74 -7.17 -15.23
C GLU A 518 17.50 -7.38 -16.74
N TRP A 519 16.33 -7.90 -17.14
CA TRP A 519 16.09 -8.18 -18.55
C TRP A 519 16.03 -6.88 -19.37
N PRO A 520 16.66 -6.81 -20.55
CA PRO A 520 16.70 -5.61 -21.39
C PRO A 520 15.43 -5.47 -22.24
N ILE A 521 14.25 -5.66 -21.64
CA ILE A 521 12.94 -5.56 -22.31
C ILE A 521 12.08 -4.45 -21.66
N ASN A 522 11.06 -3.98 -22.37
CA ASN A 522 10.16 -2.94 -21.90
C ASN A 522 9.49 -3.32 -20.56
N ALA A 523 9.44 -2.37 -19.61
CA ALA A 523 8.83 -2.51 -18.30
C ALA A 523 7.37 -3.02 -18.34
N LEU A 524 6.57 -2.56 -19.32
CA LEU A 524 5.19 -3.03 -19.49
C LEU A 524 5.14 -4.52 -19.85
N LEU A 525 6.07 -5.00 -20.67
CA LEU A 525 6.15 -6.41 -21.03
C LEU A 525 6.59 -7.26 -19.84
N LYS A 526 7.56 -6.80 -19.05
CA LYS A 526 7.94 -7.45 -17.78
C LYS A 526 6.76 -7.53 -16.83
N PHE A 527 6.03 -6.42 -16.66
CA PHE A 527 4.84 -6.36 -15.83
C PHE A 527 3.76 -7.37 -16.27
N LEU A 528 3.46 -7.46 -17.56
CA LEU A 528 2.52 -8.43 -18.10
C LEU A 528 2.99 -9.86 -17.87
N LEU A 529 4.28 -10.14 -18.11
CA LEU A 529 4.88 -11.45 -17.89
C LEU A 529 4.81 -11.87 -16.41
N ILE A 530 5.17 -10.98 -15.48
CA ILE A 530 5.07 -11.24 -14.04
C ILE A 530 3.62 -11.58 -13.66
N ASN A 531 2.64 -10.80 -14.13
CA ASN A 531 1.23 -11.04 -13.82
C ASN A 531 0.71 -12.36 -14.40
N ILE A 532 0.99 -12.64 -15.68
CA ILE A 532 0.56 -13.87 -16.35
C ILE A 532 1.18 -15.09 -15.67
N ALA A 533 2.49 -15.07 -15.44
CA ALA A 533 3.19 -16.15 -14.76
C ALA A 533 2.66 -16.35 -13.33
N THR A 534 2.45 -15.26 -12.58
CA THR A 534 1.87 -15.33 -11.23
C THR A 534 0.49 -15.97 -11.26
N ILE A 535 -0.43 -15.48 -12.11
CA ILE A 535 -1.79 -16.00 -12.17
C ILE A 535 -1.80 -17.48 -12.60
N ILE A 536 -1.04 -17.86 -13.63
CA ILE A 536 -0.99 -19.25 -14.12
C ILE A 536 -0.47 -20.19 -13.04
N LEU A 537 0.68 -19.89 -12.44
CA LEU A 537 1.28 -20.74 -11.40
C LEU A 537 0.37 -20.87 -10.17
N LEU A 538 -0.30 -19.80 -9.78
CA LEU A 538 -1.25 -19.83 -8.66
C LEU A 538 -2.58 -20.52 -9.01
N LEU A 539 -3.04 -20.47 -10.26
CA LEU A 539 -4.19 -21.26 -10.71
C LEU A 539 -3.87 -22.76 -10.69
N ILE A 540 -2.65 -23.14 -11.07
CA ILE A 540 -2.16 -24.52 -10.95
C ILE A 540 -2.15 -24.94 -9.47
N SER A 541 -1.59 -24.10 -8.59
CA SER A 541 -1.56 -24.41 -7.15
C SER A 541 -2.96 -24.50 -6.55
N TYR A 542 -3.88 -23.63 -6.97
CA TYR A 542 -5.29 -23.71 -6.58
C TYR A 542 -5.92 -25.03 -7.02
N HIS A 543 -5.71 -25.44 -8.28
CA HIS A 543 -6.31 -26.65 -8.82
C HIS A 543 -5.82 -27.91 -8.11
N LEU A 544 -4.52 -27.99 -7.81
CA LEU A 544 -3.89 -29.16 -7.22
C LEU A 544 -4.04 -29.24 -5.70
N LEU A 545 -3.85 -28.12 -4.99
CA LEU A 545 -3.71 -28.12 -3.53
C LEU A 545 -4.98 -27.68 -2.80
N VAL A 546 -5.87 -26.94 -3.46
CA VAL A 546 -6.99 -26.27 -2.79
C VAL A 546 -8.33 -26.79 -3.25
N ARG A 547 -8.58 -26.81 -4.55
CA ARG A 547 -9.92 -27.00 -5.11
C ARG A 547 -10.62 -28.27 -4.60
N SER A 548 -9.92 -29.39 -4.57
CA SER A 548 -10.44 -30.70 -4.16
C SER A 548 -10.19 -31.03 -2.68
N THR A 549 -9.59 -30.12 -1.91
CA THR A 549 -9.19 -30.39 -0.52
C THR A 549 -10.12 -29.71 0.48
N TRP A 550 -9.93 -30.04 1.77
CA TRP A 550 -10.62 -29.38 2.87
C TRP A 550 -10.35 -27.86 2.91
N ILE A 551 -9.23 -27.41 2.35
CA ILE A 551 -8.87 -25.98 2.22
C ILE A 551 -9.83 -25.29 1.24
N GLY A 552 -10.10 -25.90 0.09
CA GLY A 552 -11.11 -25.38 -0.85
C GLY A 552 -12.51 -25.37 -0.24
N TRP A 553 -12.84 -26.41 0.53
CA TRP A 553 -14.09 -26.44 1.29
C TRP A 553 -14.20 -25.28 2.29
N LEU A 554 -13.11 -25.00 3.01
CA LEU A 554 -13.03 -23.91 3.98
C LEU A 554 -13.20 -22.54 3.29
N LEU A 555 -12.43 -22.28 2.24
CA LEU A 555 -12.38 -20.97 1.57
C LEU A 555 -13.66 -20.69 0.75
N ASN A 556 -14.12 -21.67 -0.02
CA ASN A 556 -15.19 -21.47 -1.00
C ASN A 556 -16.55 -22.05 -0.54
N GLY A 557 -16.56 -23.03 0.36
CA GLY A 557 -17.76 -23.73 0.83
C GLY A 557 -17.92 -25.13 0.25
N LYS A 558 -18.98 -25.85 0.69
CA LYS A 558 -19.30 -27.19 0.15
C LYS A 558 -19.56 -27.07 -1.35
N MET A 559 -18.76 -27.78 -2.14
CA MET A 559 -18.96 -27.86 -3.57
C MET A 559 -20.30 -28.53 -3.87
N ILE A 560 -21.05 -27.93 -4.79
CA ILE A 560 -22.04 -28.66 -5.59
C ILE A 560 -21.27 -29.16 -6.82
N PRO A 561 -21.22 -30.47 -7.09
CA PRO A 561 -20.53 -30.99 -8.26
C PRO A 561 -21.07 -30.34 -9.55
N TRP A 562 -20.17 -30.06 -10.49
CA TRP A 562 -20.49 -29.35 -11.75
C TRP A 562 -21.47 -30.13 -12.62
N PHE A 563 -21.48 -31.45 -12.46
CA PHE A 563 -22.52 -32.32 -12.99
C PHE A 563 -23.55 -32.58 -11.89
N PRO A 564 -24.83 -32.21 -12.05
CA PRO A 564 -25.87 -32.79 -11.21
C PRO A 564 -25.73 -34.30 -11.33
N LYS A 565 -25.69 -35.02 -10.20
CA LYS A 565 -25.93 -36.47 -10.24
C LYS A 565 -27.23 -36.63 -11.02
N ALA A 566 -27.19 -37.39 -12.11
CA ALA A 566 -28.39 -37.73 -12.86
C ALA A 566 -29.46 -38.10 -11.84
N SER A 567 -30.60 -37.42 -11.88
CA SER A 567 -31.75 -37.77 -11.08
C SER A 567 -31.98 -39.25 -11.33
N THR A 568 -31.69 -40.08 -10.33
CA THR A 568 -32.22 -41.43 -10.27
C THR A 568 -33.70 -41.23 -9.99
N THR A 569 -34.46 -40.94 -11.04
CA THR A 569 -35.86 -41.30 -11.13
C THR A 569 -35.91 -42.82 -11.02
N GLN A 570 -35.83 -43.33 -9.79
CA GLN A 570 -36.45 -44.59 -9.46
C GLN A 570 -37.96 -44.34 -9.60
N THR A 571 -38.46 -44.59 -10.80
CA THR A 571 -39.85 -45.01 -11.01
C THR A 571 -40.07 -46.22 -10.11
N ARG A 572 -40.67 -45.99 -8.93
CA ARG A 572 -41.43 -47.04 -8.25
C ARG A 572 -42.71 -47.23 -9.06
N CYS A 573 -42.72 -48.25 -9.90
CA CYS A 573 -43.95 -48.96 -10.22
C CYS A 573 -44.40 -49.76 -9.00
#